data_AF-A0A2D8BXD1-F1
#
_entry.id   AF-A0A2D8BXD1-F1
#
_cell.length_a   1.000
_cell.length_b   1.000
_cell.length_c   1.000
_cell.angle_alpha   90.00
_cell.angle_beta   90.00
_cell.angle_gamma   90.00
#
_symmetry.space_group_name_H-M   'P 1'
#
loop_
_entity.id
_entity.type
_entity.pdbx_description
1 polymer ?
#
loop_
_entity_poly.entity_id
_entity_poly.type
_entity_poly.pdbx_seq_one_letter_code
_entity_poly.pdbx_strand_id
1 'polypeptide(L)' 'MNELEAKIIGMLKIFGEYGIENITLSLDENEKHVVIEERSNPFIIRTRKLTLDQFVCSDVKMLIQIVRSIKDE' A
#
# COMPACT_ATOMS: atom_id res chain seq x y z
N MET A 1 -3.98 16.61 11.47
CA MET A 1 -3.96 15.53 10.47
C MET A 1 -2.55 15.49 9.94
N ASN A 2 -1.84 14.39 10.22
CA ASN A 2 -0.41 14.25 9.91
C ASN A 2 -0.24 14.00 8.40
N GLU A 3 0.85 14.43 7.76
CA GLU A 3 1.06 14.26 6.30
C GLU A 3 0.95 12.79 5.86
N LEU A 4 1.37 11.88 6.75
CA LEU A 4 1.24 10.43 6.59
C LEU A 4 -0.23 9.98 6.48
N GLU A 5 -1.10 10.48 7.35
CA GLU A 5 -2.53 10.12 7.37
C GLU A 5 -3.23 10.61 6.08
N ALA A 6 -2.94 11.84 5.67
CA ALA A 6 -3.48 12.41 4.43
C ALA A 6 -3.07 11.58 3.21
N LYS A 7 -1.82 11.10 3.19
CA LYS A 7 -1.32 10.25 2.12
C LYS A 7 -1.96 8.86 2.13
N ILE A 8 -2.12 8.25 3.30
CA ILE A 8 -2.79 6.94 3.44
C ILE A 8 -4.24 7.03 2.94
N ILE A 9 -4.99 8.05 3.38
CA ILE A 9 -6.39 8.26 2.95
C ILE A 9 -6.47 8.48 1.44
N GLY A 10 -5.59 9.34 0.90
CA GLY A 10 -5.51 9.58 -0.54
C GLY A 10 -5.22 8.30 -1.33
N MET A 11 -4.32 7.46 -0.84
CA MET A 11 -3.96 6.20 -1.48
C MET A 11 -5.11 5.19 -1.45
N LEU A 12 -5.79 5.03 -0.31
CA LEU A 12 -6.94 4.13 -0.18
C LEU A 12 -8.07 4.52 -1.15
N LYS A 13 -8.32 5.83 -1.31
CA LYS A 13 -9.31 6.32 -2.29
C LYS A 13 -8.94 5.92 -3.71
N ILE A 14 -7.68 6.10 -4.09
CA ILE A 14 -7.18 5.75 -5.42
C ILE A 14 -7.23 4.24 -5.64
N PHE A 15 -6.87 3.43 -4.66
CA PHE A 15 -6.98 1.97 -4.77
C PHE A 15 -8.44 1.52 -5.01
N GLY A 16 -9.40 2.15 -4.32
CA GLY A 16 -10.82 1.95 -4.59
C GLY A 16 -11.23 2.30 -6.02
N GLU A 17 -10.75 3.44 -6.56
CA GLU A 17 -11.02 3.85 -7.96
C GLU A 17 -10.43 2.87 -9.00
N TYR A 18 -9.38 2.13 -8.64
CA TYR A 18 -8.69 1.18 -9.53
C TYR A 18 -9.14 -0.28 -9.35
N GLY A 19 -10.18 -0.55 -8.55
CA GLY A 19 -10.67 -1.92 -8.30
C GLY A 19 -9.67 -2.79 -7.53
N ILE A 20 -8.82 -2.15 -6.74
CA ILE A 20 -7.87 -2.80 -5.84
C ILE A 20 -8.61 -3.00 -4.51
N GLU A 21 -9.37 -4.07 -4.48
CA GLU A 21 -10.18 -4.49 -3.34
C GLU A 21 -9.36 -5.56 -2.59
N ASN A 22 -9.26 -5.47 -1.26
CA ASN A 22 -8.44 -6.32 -0.37
C ASN A 22 -6.98 -5.88 -0.12
N ILE A 23 -6.73 -4.57 0.00
CA ILE A 23 -5.46 -4.06 0.56
C ILE A 23 -5.57 -3.71 2.04
N THR A 24 -4.60 -4.17 2.80
CA THR A 24 -4.35 -3.73 4.18
C THR A 24 -3.08 -2.90 4.22
N LEU A 25 -3.13 -1.79 4.95
CA LEU A 25 -1.98 -0.95 5.24
C LEU A 25 -1.75 -0.97 6.75
N SER A 26 -0.54 -1.32 7.16
CA SER A 26 -0.14 -1.33 8.56
C SER A 26 1.23 -0.69 8.74
N LEU A 27 1.49 -0.19 9.95
CA LEU A 27 2.82 0.19 10.38
C LEU A 27 3.47 -1.02 11.07
N ASP A 28 4.77 -1.23 10.86
CA ASP A 28 5.49 -2.27 11.59
C ASP A 28 5.68 -1.91 13.07
N GLU A 29 6.14 -2.86 13.89
CA GLU A 29 6.27 -2.72 15.36
C GLU A 29 7.14 -1.54 15.82
N ASN A 30 7.94 -0.96 14.92
CA ASN A 30 8.80 0.18 15.20
C ASN A 30 8.27 1.49 14.58
N GLU A 31 7.11 1.46 13.93
CA GLU A 31 6.50 2.56 13.17
C GLU A 31 7.41 3.13 12.06
N LYS A 32 8.47 2.41 11.65
CA LYS A 32 9.44 2.89 10.66
C LYS A 32 9.09 2.53 9.23
N HIS A 33 8.18 1.58 9.07
CA HIS A 33 7.83 1.02 7.77
C HIS A 33 6.33 0.95 7.59
N VAL A 34 5.89 1.24 6.37
CA VAL A 34 4.55 0.96 5.88
C VAL A 34 4.57 -0.41 5.22
N VAL A 35 3.70 -1.29 5.71
CA VAL A 35 3.47 -2.62 5.17
C VAL A 35 2.17 -2.56 4.37
N ILE A 36 2.25 -2.95 3.10
CA ILE A 36 1.14 -3.07 2.18
C ILE A 36 0.91 -4.55 1.93
N GLU A 37 -0.26 -5.05 2.32
CA GLU A 37 -0.65 -6.43 2.10
C GLU A 37 -1.82 -6.49 1.13
N GLU A 38 -1.65 -7.19 0.02
CA GLU A 38 -2.79 -7.55 -0.83
C GLU A 38 -3.20 -8.99 -0.52
N ARG A 39 -4.50 -9.19 -0.27
CA ARG A 39 -5.08 -10.52 -0.11
C ARG A 39 -5.81 -10.90 -1.39
N SER A 40 -5.17 -11.76 -2.17
CA SER A 40 -5.80 -12.42 -3.30
C SER A 40 -6.31 -13.80 -2.87
N ASN A 41 -7.61 -14.05 -3.09
CA ASN A 41 -8.36 -15.25 -2.74
C ASN A 41 -7.59 -16.57 -2.98
N PRO A 42 -7.58 -17.58 -2.09
CA PRO A 42 -7.75 -17.59 -0.63
C PRO A 42 -6.41 -17.73 0.15
N PHE A 43 -5.25 -17.79 -0.53
CA PHE A 43 -3.98 -18.14 0.11
C PHE A 43 -2.78 -17.27 -0.29
N ILE A 44 -2.98 -16.30 -1.19
CA ILE A 44 -1.89 -15.44 -1.66
C ILE A 44 -1.97 -14.13 -0.89
N ILE A 45 -1.10 -14.02 0.12
CA ILE A 45 -0.80 -12.75 0.78
C ILE A 45 0.50 -12.25 0.17
N ARG A 46 0.42 -11.16 -0.58
CA ARG A 46 1.60 -10.47 -1.08
C ARG A 46 1.85 -9.24 -0.24
N THR A 47 3.03 -9.23 0.37
CA THR A 47 3.43 -8.19 1.31
C THR A 47 4.56 -7.37 0.69
N ARG A 48 4.41 -6.04 0.71
CA ARG A 48 5.47 -5.10 0.38
C ARG A 48 5.73 -4.21 1.58
N LYS A 49 7.01 -4.05 1.89
CA LYS A 49 7.49 -3.21 2.99
C LYS A 49 8.22 -2.01 2.39
N LEU A 50 7.79 -0.82 2.77
CA LEU A 50 8.42 0.45 2.39
C LEU A 50 8.82 1.16 3.67
N THR A 51 9.96 1.84 3.66
CA THR A 51 10.26 2.82 4.73
C THR A 51 9.26 3.97 4.67
N LEU A 52 9.06 4.68 5.79
CA LEU A 52 8.20 5.87 5.81
C LEU A 52 8.62 6.90 4.74
N ASP A 53 9.92 7.18 4.62
CA ASP A 53 10.44 8.14 3.63
C ASP A 53 10.13 7.67 2.20
N GLN A 54 10.34 6.39 1.90
CA GLN A 54 9.98 5.83 0.60
C GLN A 54 8.48 5.97 0.36
N PHE A 55 7.64 5.64 1.34
CA PHE A 55 6.18 5.76 1.21
C PHE A 55 5.74 7.20 0.98
N VAL A 56 6.26 8.16 1.74
CA VAL A 56 5.93 9.59 1.64
C VAL A 56 6.47 10.23 0.36
N CYS A 57 7.63 9.81 -0.14
CA CYS A 57 8.19 10.30 -1.40
C CYS A 57 7.70 9.55 -2.65
N SER A 58 7.05 8.39 -2.50
CA SER A 58 6.58 7.60 -3.66
C SER A 58 5.47 8.32 -4.42
N ASP A 59 5.58 8.35 -5.74
CA ASP A 59 4.48 8.72 -6.63
C ASP A 59 3.37 7.66 -6.52
N VAL A 60 2.12 8.12 -6.53
CA VAL A 60 0.92 7.26 -6.58
C VAL A 60 1.03 6.22 -7.71
N LYS A 61 1.58 6.59 -8.87
CA LYS A 61 1.78 5.64 -9.99
C LYS A 61 2.69 4.48 -9.62
N MET A 62 3.75 4.75 -8.86
CA MET A 62 4.68 3.73 -8.37
C MET A 62 3.99 2.81 -7.36
N LEU A 63 3.17 3.35 -6.48
CA LEU A 63 2.39 2.58 -5.51
C LEU A 63 1.35 1.69 -6.19
N ILE A 64 0.65 2.19 -7.22
CA ILE A 64 -0.24 1.38 -8.06
C ILE A 64 0.54 0.28 -8.79
N GLN A 65 1.73 0.57 -9.32
CA GLN A 65 2.57 -0.45 -9.96
C GLN A 65 3.05 -1.51 -8.97
N ILE A 66 3.42 -1.13 -7.75
CA ILE A 66 3.78 -2.09 -6.69
C ILE A 66 2.61 -3.03 -6.43
N VAL A 67 1.40 -2.49 -6.31
CA VAL A 67 0.17 -3.28 -6.12
C VAL A 67 -0.21 -4.10 -7.35
N ARG A 68 0.03 -3.63 -8.58
CA ARG A 68 -0.26 -4.39 -9.80
C ARG A 68 0.77 -5.47 -10.09
N SER A 69 2.05 -5.25 -9.79
CA SER A 69 3.09 -6.28 -9.84
C SER A 69 2.77 -7.46 -8.92
N ILE A 70 1.96 -7.19 -7.90
CA ILE A 70 1.38 -8.15 -6.97
C ILE A 70 0.18 -8.92 -7.57
N LYS A 71 -0.40 -8.50 -8.70
CA LYS A 71 -1.45 -9.26 -9.40
C LYS A 71 -0.95 -10.09 -10.59
N ASP A 72 0.21 -9.74 -11.16
CA ASP A 72 0.75 -10.32 -12.40
C ASP A 72 1.81 -11.44 -12.21
N GLU A 73 1.95 -12.00 -11.00
CA GLU A 73 2.66 -13.30 -10.81
C GLU A 73 1.66 -14.41 -10.49
#